data_AF-A0A972CWL8-F1
#
_entry.id   AF-A0A972CWL8-F1
#
_cell.length_a   1.000
_cell.length_b   1.000
_cell.length_c   1.000
_cell.angle_alpha   90.00
_cell.angle_beta   90.00
_cell.angle_gamma   90.00
#
_symmetry.space_group_name_H-M   'P 1'
#
loop_
_entity.id
_entity.type
_entity.pdbx_description
1 polymer ?
#
loop_
_entity_poly.entity_id
_entity_poly.type
_entity_poly.pdbx_seq_one_letter_code
_entity_poly.pdbx_strand_id
1 'polypeptide(L)' 'MMKNINSDYPTYLELGLDHGEIKTVNGKEFSSTGIINVLNYISSDCRVNANEVIDVAKHNSPKEGCIKLKLFNGNVKCL' A
#
# COMPACT_ATOMS: atom_id res chain seq x y z
N MET A 1 2.43 -20.19 -13.72
CA MET A 1 1.92 -19.03 -14.48
C MET A 1 2.83 -17.83 -14.19
N MET A 2 3.68 -17.45 -15.15
CA MET A 2 4.41 -16.19 -15.06
C MET A 2 3.41 -15.05 -15.27
N LYS A 3 3.13 -14.30 -14.21
CA LYS A 3 2.32 -13.09 -14.25
C LYS A 3 3.06 -12.05 -15.12
N ASN A 4 2.69 -11.99 -16.40
CA ASN A 4 3.17 -11.01 -17.35
C ASN A 4 2.39 -9.71 -17.11
N ILE A 5 2.87 -8.85 -16.21
CA ILE A 5 2.12 -7.66 -15.77
C ILE A 5 2.98 -6.43 -16.00
N ASN A 6 2.98 -5.96 -17.26
CA ASN A 6 2.92 -4.52 -17.48
C ASN A 6 1.52 -4.11 -17.04
N SER A 7 1.35 -3.74 -15.77
CA SER A 7 0.07 -3.21 -15.33
C SER A 7 0.00 -1.78 -15.86
N ASP A 8 -0.51 -1.64 -17.08
CA ASP A 8 -0.91 -0.36 -17.68
C ASP A 8 -2.02 0.33 -16.84
N TYR A 9 -2.55 -0.37 -15.83
CA TYR A 9 -3.59 0.09 -14.93
C TYR A 9 -3.04 0.41 -13.53
N PRO A 10 -3.36 1.58 -12.97
CA PRO A 10 -2.99 1.92 -11.60
C PRO A 10 -3.72 1.03 -10.59
N THR A 11 -3.00 0.60 -9.57
CA THR A 11 -3.59 -0.06 -8.41
C THR A 11 -3.87 0.96 -7.32
N TYR A 12 -5.06 0.88 -6.73
CA TYR A 12 -5.47 1.76 -5.64
C TYR A 12 -5.48 0.98 -4.32
N LEU A 13 -4.91 1.58 -3.30
CA LEU A 13 -4.82 1.03 -1.94
C LEU A 13 -5.43 2.02 -0.97
N GLU A 14 -6.25 1.53 -0.05
CA GLU A 14 -6.66 2.30 1.13
C GLU A 14 -5.95 1.71 2.35
N LEU A 15 -5.25 2.54 3.11
CA LEU A 15 -4.54 2.11 4.32
C LEU A 15 -5.13 2.85 5.51
N GLY A 16 -5.60 2.11 6.51
CA GLY A 16 -6.01 2.68 7.78
C GLY A 16 -4.83 2.71 8.74
N LEU A 17 -4.54 3.89 9.25
CA LEU A 17 -3.55 4.14 10.29
C LEU A 17 -4.25 4.34 11.63
N ASP A 18 -3.69 3.73 12.66
CA ASP A 18 -4.04 3.89 14.05
C ASP A 18 -2.74 4.08 14.83
N HIS A 19 -2.64 5.17 15.58
CA HIS A 19 -1.42 5.57 16.32
C HIS A 19 -0.12 5.58 15.47
N GLY A 20 -0.22 5.91 14.17
CA GLY A 20 0.92 5.97 13.24
C GLY A 20 1.36 4.61 12.70
N GLU A 21 0.67 3.54 13.06
CA GLU A 21 0.86 2.21 12.49
C GLU A 21 -0.27 1.90 11.51
N ILE A 22 0.05 1.25 10.40
CA ILE A 22 -0.97 0.72 9.51
C ILE A 22 -1.61 -0.47 10.23
N LYS A 23 -2.94 -0.50 10.33
CA LYS A 23 -3.72 -1.62 10.89
C LYS A 23 -4.61 -2.28 9.84
N THR A 24 -5.06 -1.51 8.85
CA THR A 24 -5.95 -2.01 7.81
C THR A 24 -5.42 -1.77 6.41
N VAL A 25 -5.71 -2.70 5.51
CA VAL A 25 -5.48 -2.58 4.06
C VAL A 25 -6.79 -2.86 3.35
N ASN A 26 -7.28 -1.89 2.56
CA ASN A 26 -8.59 -1.88 1.92
C ASN A 26 -9.74 -2.19 2.89
N GLY A 27 -9.71 -1.56 4.07
CA GLY A 27 -10.72 -1.73 5.13
C GLY A 27 -10.66 -3.05 5.88
N LYS A 28 -9.73 -3.96 5.55
CA LYS A 28 -9.52 -5.22 6.29
C LYS A 28 -8.37 -5.09 7.26
N GLU A 29 -8.59 -5.51 8.50
CA GLU A 29 -7.56 -5.54 9.53
C GLU A 29 -6.61 -6.73 9.35
N PHE A 30 -5.32 -6.48 9.55
CA PHE A 30 -4.28 -7.50 9.50
C PHE A 30 -3.28 -7.30 10.63
N SER A 31 -2.61 -8.38 11.04
CA SER A 31 -1.42 -8.27 11.89
C SER A 31 -0.28 -7.58 11.14
N SER A 32 0.71 -7.02 11.86
CA SER A 32 1.83 -6.28 11.26
C SER A 32 2.57 -7.08 10.17
N THR A 33 2.80 -8.37 10.38
CA THR A 33 3.38 -9.28 9.36
C THR A 33 2.44 -9.49 8.16
N GLY A 34 1.13 -9.57 8.43
CA GLY A 34 0.11 -9.72 7.39
C GLY A 34 0.03 -8.51 6.48
N ILE A 35 0.13 -7.30 7.04
CA ILE A 35 0.18 -6.04 6.29
C ILE A 35 1.36 -6.04 5.33
N ILE A 36 2.56 -6.39 5.82
CA ILE A 36 3.77 -6.44 4.97
C ILE A 36 3.59 -7.46 3.83
N ASN A 37 3.01 -8.63 4.11
CA ASN A 37 2.78 -9.64 3.09
C ASN A 37 1.76 -9.19 2.03
N VAL A 38 0.65 -8.58 2.45
CA VAL A 38 -0.39 -8.06 1.55
C VAL A 38 0.18 -6.91 0.71
N LEU A 39 0.90 -5.97 1.33
CA LEU A 39 1.54 -4.88 0.61
C LEU A 39 2.57 -5.40 -0.39
N ASN A 40 3.42 -6.36 -0.02
CA ASN A 40 4.37 -6.97 -0.96
C ASN A 40 3.65 -7.64 -2.14
N TYR A 41 2.57 -8.37 -1.88
CA TYR A 41 1.78 -9.01 -2.93
C TYR A 41 1.20 -7.99 -3.91
N ILE A 42 0.58 -6.93 -3.40
CA ILE A 42 -0.07 -5.90 -4.24
C ILE A 42 0.96 -5.03 -4.95
N SER A 43 2.06 -4.69 -4.28
CA SER A 43 3.08 -3.78 -4.81
C SER A 43 3.99 -4.47 -5.85
N SER A 44 4.15 -5.80 -5.77
CA SER A 44 4.91 -6.60 -6.73
C SER A 44 4.37 -6.45 -8.15
N ASP A 45 3.05 -6.43 -8.31
CA ASP A 45 2.35 -6.21 -9.57
C ASP A 45 2.63 -4.80 -10.16
N CYS A 46 2.93 -3.80 -9.31
CA CYS A 46 3.19 -2.42 -9.71
C CYS A 46 4.67 -2.03 -9.76
N ARG A 47 5.59 -2.98 -9.51
CA ARG A 47 7.04 -2.74 -9.33
C ARG A 47 7.35 -1.72 -8.22
N VAL A 48 6.49 -1.64 -7.21
CA VAL A 48 6.66 -0.76 -6.05
C VAL A 48 7.18 -1.58 -4.87
N ASN A 49 8.05 -0.98 -4.06
CA ASN A 49 8.48 -1.57 -2.80
C ASN A 49 7.43 -1.32 -1.70
N ALA A 50 7.00 -2.37 -1.00
CA ALA A 50 6.06 -2.24 0.12
C ALA A 50 6.53 -1.25 1.20
N ASN A 51 7.84 -1.14 1.44
CA ASN A 51 8.40 -0.18 2.39
C ASN A 51 8.16 1.28 1.95
N GLU A 52 8.25 1.57 0.64
CA GLU A 52 7.94 2.91 0.12
C GLU A 52 6.46 3.25 0.32
N VAL A 53 5.57 2.27 0.14
CA VAL A 53 4.13 2.44 0.41
C VAL A 53 3.89 2.80 1.88
N ILE A 54 4.56 2.11 2.80
CA ILE A 54 4.44 2.35 4.24
C ILE A 54 4.99 3.74 4.59
N ASP A 55 6.13 4.12 4.04
CA ASP A 55 6.75 5.42 4.31
C ASP A 55 5.88 6.58 3.83
N VAL A 56 5.39 6.50 2.59
CA VAL A 56 4.46 7.48 2.02
C VAL A 56 3.16 7.55 2.83
N ALA A 57 2.62 6.41 3.27
CA ALA A 57 1.42 6.38 4.11
C ALA A 57 1.63 7.12 5.44
N LYS A 58 2.74 6.84 6.12
CA LYS A 58 3.09 7.44 7.42
C LYS A 58 3.46 8.92 7.30
N HIS A 59 4.11 9.31 6.20
CA HIS A 59 4.48 10.70 5.95
C HIS A 59 3.25 11.58 5.66
N ASN A 60 2.26 11.06 4.94
CA ASN A 60 1.10 11.83 4.50
C ASN A 60 -0.12 11.74 5.43
N SER A 61 -0.17 10.78 6.36
CA SER A 61 -1.28 10.64 7.31
C SER A 61 -0.78 10.75 8.77
N PRO A 62 -1.03 11.87 9.45
CA PRO A 62 -0.57 12.05 10.82
C PRO A 62 -1.45 11.26 11.80
N LYS A 63 -0.88 10.17 12.31
CA LYS A 63 -1.32 9.38 13.48
C LYS A 63 -2.59 8.54 13.33
N GLU A 64 -3.70 9.08 12.81
CA GLU A 64 -4.97 8.34 12.75
C GLU A 64 -5.74 8.69 11.47
N GLY A 65 -6.40 7.70 10.87
CA GLY A 65 -7.27 7.89 9.71
C GLY A 65 -6.98 6.94 8.55
N CYS A 66 -7.64 7.16 7.41
CA CYS A 66 -7.43 6.36 6.20
C CYS A 66 -6.77 7.20 5.10
N ILE A 67 -5.74 6.66 4.48
CA ILE A 67 -5.06 7.24 3.32
C ILE A 67 -5.30 6.41 2.08
N LYS A 68 -5.55 7.07 0.95
CA LYS A 68 -5.67 6.40 -0.35
C LYS A 68 -4.38 6.62 -1.14
N LEU A 69 -3.80 5.53 -1.63
CA LEU A 69 -2.57 5.52 -2.41
C LEU A 69 -2.85 4.97 -3.81
N LYS A 70 -2.22 5.60 -4.80
CA LYS A 70 -2.14 5.13 -6.18
C LYS A 70 -0.75 4.56 -6.44
N LEU A 71 -0.68 3.27 -6.73
CA LEU A 71 0.50 2.55 -7.17
C LEU A 71 0.49 2.47 -8.69
N PHE A 72 1.52 2.99 -9.34
CA PHE A 72 1.61 2.92 -10.79
C PHE A 72 3.05 3.07 -11.28
N ASN A 73 3.48 2.14 -12.15
CA ASN A 73 4.78 2.18 -12.82
C ASN A 73 5.95 2.49 -11.86
N GLY A 74 6.04 1.75 -10.76
CA GLY A 74 7.08 1.93 -9.74
C GLY A 74 6.94 3.14 -8.82
N ASN A 75 5.85 3.91 -8.92
CA ASN A 75 5.61 5.10 -8.10
C ASN A 75 4.44 4.90 -7.12
N VAL A 76 4.53 5.58 -5.97
CA VAL A 76 3.46 5.71 -4.98
C VAL A 76 3.02 7.16 -4.89
N LYS A 77 1.72 7.43 -5.02
CA LYS A 77 1.15 8.77 -4.81
C LYS A 77 -0.01 8.73 -3.84
N CYS A 78 -0.05 9.65 -2.89
CA CYS A 78 -1.25 9.92 -2.09
C CYS A 78 -2.31 10.58 -2.97
N LEU A 79 -3.58 10.22 -2.73
CA LEU A 79 -4.77 10.81 -3.35
C LEU A 79 -5.55 11.69 -2.36
#